data_AF-A0A9E7HBS0-F1
#
_entry.id   AF-A0A9E7HBS0-F1
#
_cell.length_a   1.000
_cell.length_b   1.000
_cell.length_c   1.000
_cell.angle_alpha   90.00
_cell.angle_beta   90.00
_cell.angle_gamma   90.00
#
_symmetry.space_group_name_H-M   'P 1'
#
loop_
_entity.id
_entity.type
_entity.pdbx_description
1 polymer ?
#
loop_
_entity_poly.entity_id
_entity_poly.type
_entity_poly.pdbx_seq_one_letter_code
_entity_poly.pdbx_strand_id
1 'polypeptide(L)'
;MRTSSSVLIIGGGPAGVELASDIASVYPEKKVTLVHSGSRLLGFIGRKAGNKALEWLRSKNVDVLLEQSIDLDTISEADGIYMTSAGEAIAADCYYVCVNRPLGSSWLKKSMVLKDSLDIYGQLKVDGHLRVKGRNNIFAIGDIVDVPERKQGMLAQRHAMVVAKNLKQLMKVSNKEIKLSKYRPSISITMVSLGKKDAVAELPFTTMSGFLPGLIKTRELFLRRTRKLLGVDHHSGFFITSMLPSLHHLKKRLMKIQSEVILFMITGCWYPFLDKRSKDAYCMPHIRPLVRLACGTMAC
;
A
#
# COMPACT_ATOMS: atom_id res chain seq x y z
N MET A 1 -15.32 -16.59 3.06
CA MET A 1 -15.71 -15.47 3.95
C MET A 1 -17.19 -15.43 4.31
N ARG A 2 -18.14 -15.29 3.37
CA ARG A 2 -19.59 -15.30 3.73
C ARG A 2 -20.05 -16.62 4.35
N THR A 3 -19.50 -17.74 3.89
CA THR A 3 -19.80 -19.10 4.36
C THR A 3 -18.84 -19.61 5.44
N SER A 4 -17.79 -18.86 5.75
CA SER A 4 -16.76 -19.25 6.74
C SER A 4 -17.24 -18.85 8.14
N SER A 5 -17.18 -19.76 9.09
CA SER A 5 -17.50 -19.53 10.52
C SER A 5 -16.25 -19.15 11.32
N SER A 6 -15.07 -19.53 10.85
CA SER A 6 -13.77 -19.25 11.46
C SER A 6 -12.78 -18.66 10.47
N VAL A 7 -12.02 -17.65 10.90
CA VAL A 7 -11.04 -16.94 10.07
C VAL A 7 -9.72 -16.78 10.83
N LEU A 8 -8.63 -17.23 10.21
CA LEU A 8 -7.27 -17.03 10.68
C LEU A 8 -6.61 -15.84 9.96
N ILE A 9 -5.91 -15.00 10.70
CA ILE A 9 -5.15 -13.87 10.18
C ILE A 9 -3.70 -13.99 10.62
N ILE A 10 -2.79 -14.07 9.66
CA ILE A 10 -1.37 -14.28 9.90
C ILE A 10 -0.64 -12.94 9.72
N GLY A 11 -0.33 -12.26 10.82
CA GLY A 11 0.43 -11.01 10.86
C GLY A 11 -0.30 -9.85 11.56
N GLY A 12 0.28 -9.34 12.66
CA GLY A 12 -0.23 -8.21 13.45
C GLY A 12 0.22 -6.82 12.99
N GLY A 13 0.53 -6.66 11.71
CA GLY A 13 0.75 -5.35 11.07
C GLY A 13 -0.56 -4.61 10.79
N PRO A 14 -0.53 -3.42 10.15
CA PRO A 14 -1.75 -2.64 9.90
C PRO A 14 -2.79 -3.44 9.12
N ALA A 15 -2.39 -4.13 8.05
CA ALA A 15 -3.31 -4.90 7.21
C ALA A 15 -4.04 -5.98 8.02
N GLY A 16 -3.32 -6.75 8.84
CA GLY A 16 -3.94 -7.80 9.64
C GLY A 16 -4.80 -7.27 10.77
N VAL A 17 -4.38 -6.19 11.44
CA VAL A 17 -5.19 -5.53 12.47
C VAL A 17 -6.47 -4.94 11.88
N GLU A 18 -6.40 -4.25 10.74
CA GLU A 18 -7.57 -3.68 10.08
C GLU A 18 -8.52 -4.78 9.61
N LEU A 19 -8.00 -5.83 8.97
CA LEU A 19 -8.79 -6.96 8.52
C LEU A 19 -9.48 -7.66 9.70
N ALA A 20 -8.75 -7.98 10.77
CA ALA A 20 -9.33 -8.61 11.96
C ALA A 20 -10.45 -7.75 12.55
N SER A 21 -10.21 -6.44 12.62
CA SER A 21 -11.17 -5.51 13.19
C SER A 21 -12.42 -5.36 12.34
N ASP A 22 -12.29 -5.34 11.02
CA ASP A 22 -13.41 -5.27 10.10
C ASP A 22 -14.25 -6.55 10.15
N ILE A 23 -13.61 -7.73 10.21
CA ILE A 23 -14.32 -9.01 10.33
C ILE A 23 -15.10 -9.06 11.63
N ALA A 24 -14.44 -8.80 12.77
CA ALA A 24 -15.08 -8.85 14.08
C ALA A 24 -16.20 -7.80 14.23
N SER A 25 -16.11 -6.68 13.50
CA SER A 25 -17.16 -5.66 13.50
C SER A 25 -18.36 -5.98 12.60
N VAL A 26 -18.13 -6.62 11.46
CA VAL A 26 -19.17 -6.90 10.46
C VAL A 26 -19.86 -8.24 10.72
N TYR A 27 -19.10 -9.21 11.23
CA TYR A 27 -19.53 -10.58 11.49
C TYR A 27 -19.14 -10.99 12.93
N PRO A 28 -19.79 -10.42 13.95
CA PRO A 28 -19.44 -10.66 15.36
C PRO A 28 -19.63 -12.12 15.80
N GLU A 29 -20.38 -12.91 15.03
CA GLU A 29 -20.58 -14.34 15.26
C GLU A 29 -19.41 -15.20 14.79
N LYS A 30 -18.50 -14.68 13.97
CA LYS A 30 -17.38 -15.44 13.43
C LYS A 30 -16.23 -15.50 14.42
N LYS A 31 -15.62 -16.69 14.54
CA LYS A 31 -14.37 -16.84 15.29
C LYS A 31 -13.23 -16.24 14.49
N VAL A 32 -12.54 -15.25 15.05
CA VAL A 32 -11.37 -14.62 14.42
C VAL A 32 -10.15 -14.87 15.29
N THR A 33 -9.12 -15.47 14.69
CA THR A 33 -7.83 -15.67 15.36
C THR A 33 -6.75 -14.88 14.61
N LEU A 34 -6.01 -14.04 15.30
CA LEU A 34 -4.87 -13.29 14.76
C LEU A 34 -3.58 -13.81 15.39
N VAL A 35 -2.67 -14.32 14.55
CA VAL A 35 -1.35 -14.78 14.94
C VAL A 35 -0.30 -13.76 14.54
N HIS A 36 0.60 -13.39 15.44
CA HIS A 36 1.68 -12.47 15.16
C HIS A 36 2.97 -12.85 15.86
N SER A 37 4.08 -12.88 15.10
CA SER A 37 5.40 -13.27 15.61
C SER A 37 6.02 -12.28 16.59
N GLY A 38 5.58 -11.02 16.58
CA GLY A 38 6.08 -10.00 17.50
C GLY A 38 5.34 -10.03 18.85
N SER A 39 6.00 -9.51 19.89
CA SER A 39 5.44 -9.34 21.24
C SER A 39 4.38 -8.24 21.36
N ARG A 40 4.08 -7.52 20.26
CA ARG A 40 3.04 -6.48 20.22
C ARG A 40 2.50 -6.29 18.81
N LEU A 41 1.23 -5.93 18.73
CA LEU A 41 0.63 -5.46 17.48
C LEU A 41 1.21 -4.11 17.06
N LEU A 42 1.17 -3.85 15.75
CA LEU A 42 1.58 -2.59 15.15
C LEU A 42 2.98 -2.16 15.61
N GLY A 43 3.97 -3.06 15.46
CA GLY A 43 5.37 -2.88 15.86
C GLY A 43 6.07 -1.60 15.37
N PHE A 44 5.50 -0.90 14.40
CA PHE A 44 6.04 0.30 13.76
C PHE A 44 5.48 1.63 14.33
N ILE A 45 4.53 1.56 15.26
CA ILE A 45 4.01 2.69 16.04
C ILE A 45 4.35 2.52 17.52
N GLY A 46 4.12 3.55 18.33
CA GLY A 46 4.35 3.58 19.76
C GLY A 46 3.53 2.54 20.53
N ARG A 47 4.07 2.10 21.68
CA ARG A 47 3.49 1.04 22.53
C ARG A 47 2.03 1.30 22.90
N LYS A 48 1.69 2.55 23.25
CA LYS A 48 0.31 2.93 23.61
C LYS A 48 -0.70 2.61 22.50
N ALA A 49 -0.31 2.84 21.25
CA ALA A 49 -1.18 2.62 20.10
C ALA A 49 -1.38 1.13 19.82
N GLY A 50 -0.29 0.34 19.90
CA GLY A 50 -0.37 -1.12 19.80
C GLY A 50 -1.22 -1.77 20.90
N ASN A 51 -1.06 -1.32 22.15
CA ASN A 51 -1.86 -1.83 23.28
C ASN A 51 -3.34 -1.52 23.11
N LYS A 52 -3.69 -0.29 22.70
CA LYS A 52 -5.08 0.09 22.41
C LYS A 52 -5.71 -0.75 21.30
N ALA A 53 -4.95 -1.10 20.26
CA ALA A 53 -5.42 -2.00 19.22
C ALA A 53 -5.64 -3.44 19.75
N LEU A 54 -4.72 -3.94 20.59
CA LEU A 54 -4.85 -5.25 21.22
C LEU A 54 -6.08 -5.33 22.15
N GLU A 55 -6.25 -4.33 23.02
CA GLU A 55 -7.40 -4.21 23.92
C GLU A 55 -8.71 -4.16 23.13
N TRP A 56 -8.75 -3.38 22.06
CA TRP A 56 -9.94 -3.28 21.21
C TRP A 56 -10.26 -4.63 20.54
N LEU A 57 -9.26 -5.31 19.94
CA LEU A 57 -9.47 -6.61 19.30
C LEU A 57 -9.99 -7.66 20.30
N ARG A 58 -9.38 -7.74 21.49
CA ARG A 58 -9.84 -8.64 22.56
C ARG A 58 -11.25 -8.29 23.04
N SER A 59 -11.61 -7.01 23.12
CA SER A 59 -12.98 -6.58 23.45
C SER A 59 -14.02 -6.99 22.40
N LYS A 60 -13.58 -7.38 21.19
CA LYS A 60 -14.40 -7.92 20.10
C LYS A 60 -14.28 -9.44 19.95
N ASN A 61 -13.80 -10.13 20.99
CA ASN A 61 -13.62 -11.58 21.01
C ASN A 61 -12.70 -12.11 19.89
N VAL A 62 -11.72 -11.30 19.47
CA VAL A 62 -10.65 -11.77 18.59
C VAL A 62 -9.58 -12.46 19.45
N ASP A 63 -9.28 -13.71 19.12
CA ASP A 63 -8.19 -14.47 19.74
C ASP A 63 -6.86 -13.97 19.19
N VAL A 64 -6.10 -13.21 19.98
CA VAL A 64 -4.80 -12.64 19.56
C VAL A 64 -3.65 -13.41 20.19
N LEU A 65 -2.90 -14.14 19.36
CA LEU A 65 -1.72 -14.92 19.70
C LEU A 65 -0.46 -14.16 19.30
N LEU A 66 0.26 -13.65 20.29
CA LEU A 66 1.53 -12.93 20.11
C LEU A 66 2.71 -13.88 20.32
N GLU A 67 3.88 -13.50 19.79
CA GLU A 67 5.11 -14.32 19.86
C GLU A 67 4.95 -15.71 19.24
N GLN A 68 4.01 -15.84 18.30
CA GLN A 68 3.73 -17.06 17.56
C GLN A 68 3.74 -16.76 16.06
N SER A 69 4.28 -17.67 15.26
CA SER A 69 4.26 -17.60 13.80
C SER A 69 3.69 -18.87 13.18
N ILE A 70 3.21 -18.77 11.95
CA ILE A 70 2.85 -19.92 11.12
C ILE A 70 3.82 -19.96 9.95
N ASP A 71 4.40 -21.12 9.69
CA ASP A 71 5.25 -21.33 8.53
C ASP A 71 4.38 -21.43 7.26
N LEU A 72 4.45 -20.38 6.43
CA LEU A 72 3.62 -20.24 5.24
C LEU A 72 3.90 -21.32 4.19
N ASP A 73 5.11 -21.89 4.17
CA ASP A 73 5.50 -22.92 3.20
C ASP A 73 4.92 -24.30 3.56
N THR A 74 4.43 -24.46 4.79
CA THR A 74 3.86 -25.71 5.31
C THR A 74 2.33 -25.73 5.33
N ILE A 75 1.68 -24.65 4.93
CA ILE A 75 0.22 -24.56 4.98
C ILE A 75 -0.40 -25.51 3.94
N SER A 76 -1.15 -26.49 4.44
CA SER A 76 -2.04 -27.33 3.64
C SER A 76 -3.48 -26.87 3.84
N GLU A 77 -4.12 -26.35 2.79
CA GLU A 77 -5.55 -25.97 2.84
C GLU A 77 -6.48 -27.18 2.99
N ALA A 78 -5.99 -28.41 2.79
CA ALA A 78 -6.81 -29.62 2.76
C ALA A 78 -7.47 -29.95 4.12
N ASP A 79 -6.78 -29.68 5.22
CA ASP A 79 -7.21 -30.09 6.56
C ASP A 79 -7.80 -28.94 7.40
N GLY A 80 -7.65 -27.69 6.93
CA GLY A 80 -8.11 -26.50 7.66
C GLY A 80 -7.42 -26.26 9.01
N ILE A 81 -6.30 -26.95 9.28
CA ILE A 81 -5.52 -26.85 10.51
C ILE A 81 -4.20 -26.15 10.22
N TYR A 82 -3.86 -25.16 11.05
CA TYR A 82 -2.66 -24.36 10.93
C TYR A 82 -1.84 -24.48 12.22
N MET A 83 -0.60 -24.92 12.08
CA MET A 83 0.32 -25.10 13.21
C MET A 83 1.10 -23.83 13.51
N THR A 84 1.09 -23.40 14.76
CA THR A 84 1.92 -22.29 15.21
C THR A 84 3.31 -22.77 15.64
N SER A 85 4.28 -21.85 15.68
CA SER A 85 5.63 -22.09 16.19
C SER A 85 5.67 -22.48 17.67
N ALA A 86 4.57 -22.26 18.42
CA ALA A 86 4.41 -22.70 19.79
C ALA A 86 3.83 -24.13 19.91
N GLY A 87 3.56 -24.80 18.78
CA GLY A 87 2.95 -26.13 18.74
C GLY A 87 1.43 -26.12 18.88
N GLU A 88 0.77 -24.95 18.81
CA GLU A 88 -0.68 -24.83 18.87
C GLU A 88 -1.31 -25.13 17.50
N ALA A 89 -2.37 -25.93 17.48
CA ALA A 89 -3.13 -26.24 16.27
C ALA A 89 -4.39 -25.36 16.20
N ILE A 90 -4.47 -24.51 15.17
CA ILE A 90 -5.61 -23.61 14.95
C ILE A 90 -6.46 -24.18 13.81
N ALA A 91 -7.73 -24.49 14.07
CA ALA A 91 -8.69 -24.82 13.03
C ALA A 91 -9.34 -23.53 12.48
N ALA A 92 -9.29 -23.34 11.15
CA ALA A 92 -9.96 -22.22 10.49
C ALA A 92 -10.44 -22.55 9.06
N ASP A 93 -11.64 -22.09 8.71
CA ASP A 93 -12.25 -22.32 7.38
C ASP A 93 -11.54 -21.53 6.26
N CYS A 94 -10.87 -20.44 6.61
CA CYS A 94 -9.99 -19.70 5.70
C CYS A 94 -8.95 -18.90 6.47
N TYR A 95 -7.85 -18.58 5.79
CA TYR A 95 -6.78 -17.77 6.33
C TYR A 95 -6.43 -16.59 5.44
N TYR A 96 -5.88 -15.53 6.03
CA TYR A 96 -5.35 -14.37 5.33
C TYR A 96 -3.91 -14.10 5.75
N VAL A 97 -3.00 -14.08 4.79
CA VAL A 97 -1.59 -13.74 5.01
C VAL A 97 -1.42 -12.22 4.97
N CYS A 98 -1.12 -11.64 6.13
CA CYS A 98 -0.94 -10.20 6.35
C CYS A 98 0.49 -9.87 6.84
N VAL A 99 1.47 -10.69 6.46
CA VAL A 99 2.88 -10.43 6.74
C VAL A 99 3.49 -9.51 5.68
N ASN A 100 4.53 -8.77 6.06
CA ASN A 100 5.21 -7.88 5.13
C ASN A 100 5.91 -8.69 4.04
N ARG A 101 5.58 -8.46 2.76
CA ARG A 101 6.25 -9.10 1.63
C ARG A 101 7.49 -8.29 1.23
N PRO A 102 8.55 -8.95 0.72
CA PRO A 102 9.71 -8.25 0.20
C PRO A 102 9.31 -7.30 -0.93
N LEU A 103 10.05 -6.21 -1.09
CA LEU A 103 9.86 -5.26 -2.18
C LEU A 103 9.86 -6.01 -3.52
N GLY A 104 8.87 -5.73 -4.37
CA GLY A 104 8.75 -6.27 -5.73
C GLY A 104 9.81 -5.72 -6.71
N SER A 105 11.05 -5.58 -6.26
CA SER A 105 12.19 -5.02 -7.00
C SER A 105 13.22 -6.07 -7.42
N SER A 106 12.95 -7.36 -7.20
CA SER A 106 13.85 -8.45 -7.60
C SER A 106 14.20 -8.41 -9.10
N TRP A 107 13.25 -8.00 -9.95
CA TRP A 107 13.47 -7.82 -11.39
C TRP A 107 14.41 -6.63 -11.71
N LEU A 108 14.48 -5.60 -10.86
CA LEU A 108 15.41 -4.48 -11.03
C LEU A 108 16.86 -4.90 -10.81
N LYS A 109 17.12 -5.91 -9.96
CA LYS A 109 18.47 -6.46 -9.77
C LYS A 109 19.04 -7.06 -11.05
N LYS A 110 18.16 -7.55 -11.94
CA LYS A 110 18.51 -8.10 -13.26
C LYS A 110 18.50 -7.04 -14.38
N SER A 111 18.12 -5.80 -14.07
CA SER A 111 18.05 -4.72 -15.06
C SER A 111 19.43 -4.20 -15.41
N MET A 112 19.81 -4.21 -16.68
CA MET A 112 21.05 -3.58 -17.16
C MET A 112 21.11 -2.07 -16.90
N VAL A 113 19.95 -1.41 -16.75
CA VAL A 113 19.85 0.05 -16.63
C VAL A 113 19.80 0.50 -15.16
N LEU A 114 19.21 -0.29 -14.27
CA LEU A 114 18.88 0.16 -12.90
C LEU A 114 19.53 -0.66 -11.79
N LYS A 115 20.25 -1.75 -12.10
CA LYS A 115 20.89 -2.60 -11.08
C LYS A 115 21.79 -1.80 -10.11
N ASP A 116 22.56 -0.85 -10.62
CA ASP A 116 23.52 -0.05 -9.83
C ASP A 116 22.84 1.13 -9.09
N SER A 117 21.57 1.38 -9.42
CA SER A 117 20.74 2.41 -8.80
C SER A 117 19.98 1.90 -7.58
N LEU A 118 20.16 0.65 -7.15
CA LEU A 118 19.52 0.10 -5.97
C LEU A 118 20.34 0.35 -4.69
N ASP A 119 19.66 0.42 -3.55
CA ASP A 119 20.26 0.32 -2.20
C ASP A 119 20.38 -1.15 -1.75
N ILE A 120 20.88 -1.37 -0.54
CA ILE A 120 21.06 -2.72 0.04
C ILE A 120 19.73 -3.46 0.27
N TYR A 121 18.62 -2.73 0.35
CA TYR A 121 17.27 -3.26 0.53
C TYR A 121 16.54 -3.48 -0.81
N GLY A 122 17.16 -3.14 -1.94
CA GLY A 122 16.56 -3.23 -3.26
C GLY A 122 15.60 -2.09 -3.60
N GLN A 123 15.71 -0.93 -2.95
CA GLN A 123 15.00 0.30 -3.31
C GLN A 123 15.80 1.13 -4.31
N LEU A 124 15.14 1.85 -5.21
CA LEU A 124 15.75 2.80 -6.12
C LEU A 124 16.22 4.05 -5.35
N LYS A 125 17.52 4.35 -5.46
CA LYS A 125 18.13 5.55 -4.91
C LYS A 125 17.69 6.78 -5.67
N VAL A 126 17.01 7.71 -5.01
CA VAL A 126 16.51 8.94 -5.64
C VAL A 126 17.10 10.23 -5.05
N ASP A 127 17.14 11.27 -5.86
CA ASP A 127 17.48 12.63 -5.42
C ASP A 127 16.27 13.36 -4.82
N GLY A 128 16.47 14.61 -4.37
CA GLY A 128 15.40 15.44 -3.82
C GLY A 128 14.28 15.78 -4.82
N HIS A 129 14.41 15.45 -6.11
CA HIS A 129 13.41 15.63 -7.15
C HIS A 129 12.73 14.32 -7.55
N LEU A 130 13.02 13.23 -6.83
CA LEU A 130 12.57 11.87 -7.10
C LEU A 130 13.09 11.31 -8.45
N ARG A 131 14.24 11.83 -8.91
CA ARG A 131 14.99 11.24 -10.02
C ARG A 131 15.92 10.18 -9.51
N VAL A 132 16.04 9.08 -10.26
CA VAL A 132 17.02 8.03 -9.95
C VAL A 132 18.43 8.61 -10.02
N LYS A 133 19.22 8.44 -8.96
CA LYS A 133 20.60 8.96 -8.91
C LYS A 133 21.42 8.40 -10.07
N GLY A 134 22.18 9.28 -10.73
CA GLY A 134 22.95 8.96 -11.94
C GLY A 134 22.13 8.90 -13.23
N ARG A 135 20.84 9.26 -13.20
CA ARG A 135 19.95 9.26 -14.37
C ARG A 135 19.21 10.59 -14.49
N ASN A 136 19.22 11.18 -15.68
CA ASN A 136 18.60 12.49 -15.92
C ASN A 136 17.13 12.40 -16.34
N ASN A 137 16.71 11.25 -16.87
CA ASN A 137 15.40 11.03 -17.49
C ASN A 137 14.57 9.92 -16.81
N ILE A 138 15.02 9.41 -15.66
CA ILE A 138 14.32 8.35 -14.92
C ILE A 138 13.85 8.89 -13.58
N PHE A 139 12.55 8.77 -13.32
CA PHE A 139 11.93 9.11 -12.05
C PHE A 139 11.34 7.85 -11.41
N ALA A 140 11.40 7.79 -10.09
CA ALA A 140 10.84 6.69 -9.31
C ALA A 140 10.00 7.25 -8.17
N ILE A 141 8.86 6.61 -7.90
CA ILE A 141 7.90 7.01 -6.89
C ILE A 141 7.29 5.81 -6.17
N GLY A 142 6.75 6.05 -4.98
CA GLY A 142 6.01 5.04 -4.21
C GLY A 142 6.92 4.22 -3.29
N ASP A 143 6.58 2.95 -3.08
CA ASP A 143 7.25 2.15 -2.05
C ASP A 143 8.64 1.66 -2.50
N ILE A 144 8.92 1.76 -3.79
CA ILE A 144 10.18 1.31 -4.41
C ILE A 144 11.37 2.25 -4.18
N VAL A 145 11.16 3.48 -3.68
CA VAL A 145 12.26 4.46 -3.52
C VAL A 145 12.86 4.45 -2.14
N ASP A 146 14.15 4.81 -2.03
CA ASP A 146 14.92 4.87 -0.77
C ASP A 146 14.58 6.06 0.14
N VAL A 147 13.45 6.72 -0.11
CA VAL A 147 12.99 7.82 0.74
C VAL A 147 12.67 7.26 2.15
N PRO A 148 13.29 7.82 3.21
CA PRO A 148 13.19 7.31 4.58
C PRO A 148 11.88 7.74 5.23
N GLU A 149 10.77 7.25 4.70
CA GLU A 149 9.43 7.49 5.19
C GLU A 149 8.58 6.22 5.13
N ARG A 150 7.41 6.27 5.77
CA ARG A 150 6.48 5.13 5.74
C ARG A 150 6.00 4.88 4.32
N LYS A 151 5.87 3.60 3.96
CA LYS A 151 5.39 3.18 2.64
C LYS A 151 3.86 3.25 2.62
N GLN A 152 3.30 4.37 2.17
CA GLN A 152 1.85 4.64 2.24
C GLN A 152 1.33 5.21 0.92
N GLY A 153 0.11 4.81 0.52
CA GLY A 153 -0.52 5.29 -0.71
C GLY A 153 -0.63 6.82 -0.79
N MET A 154 -0.90 7.50 0.33
CA MET A 154 -0.92 8.97 0.39
C MET A 154 0.44 9.60 0.09
N LEU A 155 1.53 8.98 0.57
CA LEU A 155 2.89 9.45 0.33
C LEU A 155 3.32 9.16 -1.11
N ALA A 156 2.97 7.98 -1.64
CA ALA A 156 3.12 7.68 -3.06
C ALA A 156 2.37 8.68 -3.97
N GLN A 157 1.19 9.15 -3.57
CA GLN A 157 0.48 10.22 -4.28
C GLN A 157 1.23 11.55 -4.22
N ARG A 158 1.82 11.91 -3.07
CA ARG A 158 2.68 13.11 -2.96
C ARG A 158 3.91 13.00 -3.85
N HIS A 159 4.56 11.83 -3.91
CA HIS A 159 5.64 11.55 -4.86
C HIS A 159 5.17 11.81 -6.30
N ALA A 160 4.04 11.24 -6.70
CA ALA A 160 3.46 11.41 -8.03
C ALA A 160 3.18 12.89 -8.37
N MET A 161 2.64 13.67 -7.42
CA MET A 161 2.37 15.10 -7.62
C MET A 161 3.65 15.91 -7.88
N VAL A 162 4.72 15.63 -7.14
CA VAL A 162 6.02 16.30 -7.33
C VAL A 162 6.62 15.93 -8.69
N VAL A 163 6.65 14.65 -9.04
CA VAL A 163 7.18 14.20 -10.33
C VAL A 163 6.35 14.75 -11.48
N ALA A 164 5.03 14.71 -11.43
CA ALA A 164 4.17 15.27 -12.48
C ALA A 164 4.41 16.77 -12.69
N LYS A 165 4.66 17.53 -11.61
CA LYS A 165 5.02 18.95 -11.70
C LYS A 165 6.40 19.14 -12.36
N ASN A 166 7.38 18.31 -12.00
CA ASN A 166 8.73 18.33 -12.57
C ASN A 166 8.71 17.99 -14.07
N LEU A 167 7.97 16.95 -14.46
CA LEU A 167 7.81 16.58 -15.87
C LEU A 167 7.15 17.69 -16.70
N LYS A 168 6.09 18.33 -16.17
CA LYS A 168 5.47 19.49 -16.83
C LYS A 168 6.45 20.65 -17.02
N GLN A 169 7.40 20.84 -16.12
CA GLN A 169 8.44 21.87 -16.25
C GLN A 169 9.48 21.48 -17.30
N LEU A 170 9.93 20.22 -17.31
CA LEU A 170 10.88 19.70 -18.30
C LEU A 170 10.33 19.72 -19.73
N MET A 171 9.01 19.60 -19.90
CA MET A 171 8.35 19.68 -21.21
C MET A 171 8.20 21.10 -21.75
N LYS A 172 8.46 22.15 -20.95
CA LYS A 172 8.39 23.53 -21.44
C LYS A 172 9.66 23.84 -22.23
N VAL A 173 9.52 24.04 -23.53
CA VAL A 173 10.58 24.60 -24.37
C VAL A 173 10.76 26.07 -23.96
N SER A 174 11.80 26.37 -23.19
CA SER A 174 12.12 27.74 -22.78
C SER A 174 13.62 27.88 -22.53
N ASN A 175 14.20 29.03 -22.92
CA ASN A 175 15.60 29.38 -22.66
C ASN A 175 15.88 29.78 -21.19
N LYS A 176 14.90 29.64 -20.29
CA LYS A 176 15.08 29.89 -18.85
C LYS A 176 15.47 28.61 -18.12
N GLU A 177 16.32 28.75 -17.11
CA GLU A 177 16.72 27.66 -16.22
C GLU A 177 15.50 26.94 -15.61
N ILE A 178 15.43 25.62 -15.77
CA ILE A 178 14.29 24.81 -15.32
C ILE A 178 14.43 24.51 -13.83
N LYS A 179 13.68 25.24 -12.99
CA LYS A 179 13.66 25.01 -11.54
C LYS A 179 12.70 23.87 -11.15
N LEU A 180 13.24 22.68 -10.92
CA LEU A 180 12.48 21.52 -10.45
C LEU A 180 12.03 21.66 -8.99
N SER A 181 10.85 21.13 -8.69
CA SER A 181 10.29 21.03 -7.34
C SER A 181 10.98 19.91 -6.55
N LYS A 182 11.25 20.16 -5.26
CA LYS A 182 11.83 19.18 -4.35
C LYS A 182 10.74 18.47 -3.53
N TYR A 183 10.86 17.16 -3.37
CA TYR A 183 10.12 16.38 -2.40
C TYR A 183 10.76 16.54 -1.02
N ARG A 184 9.94 16.65 0.02
CA ARG A 184 10.39 16.67 1.41
C ARG A 184 9.62 15.60 2.18
N PRO A 185 10.32 14.60 2.75
CA PRO A 185 9.70 13.64 3.65
C PRO A 185 9.01 14.35 4.80
N SER A 186 7.87 13.83 5.22
CA SER A 186 7.04 14.43 6.25
C SER A 186 6.78 13.41 7.36
N ILE A 187 6.81 13.85 8.61
CA ILE A 187 6.40 13.04 9.76
C ILE A 187 4.93 12.70 9.56
N SER A 188 4.64 11.43 9.29
CA SER A 188 3.28 10.98 9.00
C SER A 188 2.53 10.66 10.29
N ILE A 189 1.31 11.18 10.38
CA ILE A 189 0.28 10.65 11.26
C ILE A 189 -0.02 9.23 10.77
N THR A 190 0.07 8.25 11.65
CA THR A 190 -0.36 6.89 11.34
C THR A 190 -1.76 6.70 11.90
N MET A 191 -2.66 6.13 11.11
CA MET A 191 -4.00 5.79 11.56
C MET A 191 -4.39 4.40 11.07
N VAL A 192 -4.68 3.51 12.01
CA VAL A 192 -5.10 2.12 11.77
C VAL A 192 -6.57 2.01 12.16
N SER A 193 -7.42 1.50 11.27
CA SER A 193 -8.86 1.36 11.54
C SER A 193 -9.10 0.18 12.46
N LEU A 194 -10.06 0.35 13.35
CA LEU A 194 -10.57 -0.68 14.24
C LEU A 194 -12.06 -0.81 13.96
N GLY A 195 -12.38 -1.47 12.84
CA GLY A 195 -13.74 -1.59 12.35
C GLY A 195 -14.30 -0.29 11.76
N LYS A 196 -15.63 -0.23 11.65
CA LYS A 196 -16.35 0.88 10.98
C LYS A 196 -16.39 2.19 11.75
N LYS A 197 -16.09 2.19 13.05
CA LYS A 197 -16.34 3.35 13.92
C LYS A 197 -15.13 3.77 14.73
N ASP A 198 -14.18 2.88 14.97
CA ASP A 198 -13.02 3.16 15.79
C ASP A 198 -11.74 3.16 14.94
N ALA A 199 -10.72 3.84 15.45
CA ALA A 199 -9.37 3.75 14.92
C ALA A 199 -8.38 4.03 16.05
N VAL A 200 -7.13 3.66 15.82
CA VAL A 200 -5.99 4.13 16.60
C VAL A 200 -5.18 5.08 15.72
N ALA A 201 -4.91 6.27 16.22
CA ALA A 201 -4.11 7.27 15.56
C ALA A 201 -2.88 7.64 16.41
N GLU A 202 -1.71 7.65 15.78
CA GLU A 202 -0.47 8.11 16.37
C GLU A 202 -0.06 9.44 15.75
N LEU A 203 0.00 10.46 16.60
CA LEU A 203 0.47 11.81 16.30
C LEU A 203 1.85 12.02 16.95
N PRO A 204 2.64 13.01 16.50
CA PRO A 204 4.01 13.22 16.99
C PRO A 204 4.18 13.31 18.51
N PHE A 205 3.14 13.76 19.24
CA PHE A 205 3.18 13.95 20.68
C PHE A 205 2.06 13.21 21.45
N THR A 206 1.16 12.49 20.78
CA THR A 206 0.01 11.86 21.44
C THR A 206 -0.56 10.67 20.67
N THR A 207 -1.29 9.80 21.37
CA THR A 207 -1.99 8.64 20.81
C THR A 207 -3.47 8.73 21.11
N MET A 208 -4.30 8.78 20.07
CA MET A 208 -5.76 8.80 20.17
C MET A 208 -6.35 7.45 19.78
N SER A 209 -7.44 7.04 20.42
CA SER A 209 -8.19 5.84 20.04
C SER A 209 -9.69 6.05 20.21
N GLY A 210 -10.48 5.26 19.49
CA GLY A 210 -11.95 5.25 19.59
C GLY A 210 -12.63 6.03 18.46
N PHE A 211 -13.82 6.55 18.76
CA PHE A 211 -14.74 7.08 17.74
C PHE A 211 -14.23 8.31 16.98
N LEU A 212 -13.52 9.23 17.64
CA LEU A 212 -13.05 10.46 17.01
C LEU A 212 -12.03 10.21 15.87
N PRO A 213 -10.92 9.47 16.08
CA PRO A 213 -10.06 9.07 14.96
C PRO A 213 -10.77 8.13 13.97
N GLY A 214 -11.70 7.29 14.44
CA GLY A 214 -12.52 6.44 13.58
C GLY A 214 -13.39 7.24 12.62
N LEU A 215 -14.03 8.33 13.06
CA LEU A 215 -14.79 9.26 12.21
C LEU A 215 -13.92 9.93 11.15
N ILE A 216 -12.69 10.34 11.49
CA ILE A 216 -11.76 10.93 10.51
C ILE A 216 -11.46 9.90 9.41
N LYS A 217 -11.15 8.66 9.79
CA LYS A 217 -10.84 7.59 8.84
C LYS A 217 -12.05 7.11 8.03
N THR A 218 -13.24 7.08 8.62
CA THR A 218 -14.44 6.50 7.99
C THR A 218 -15.23 7.51 7.16
N ARG A 219 -15.31 8.78 7.60
CA ARG A 219 -15.85 9.88 6.75
C ARG A 219 -14.91 10.23 5.61
N GLU A 220 -13.59 10.10 5.83
CA GLU A 220 -12.57 10.25 4.81
C GLU A 220 -11.66 9.03 4.80
N LEU A 221 -12.12 7.93 4.19
CA LEU A 221 -11.29 6.76 3.82
C LEU A 221 -10.21 7.14 2.77
N PHE A 222 -9.84 8.42 2.76
CA PHE A 222 -9.35 9.25 1.68
C PHE A 222 -10.16 9.12 0.39
N LEU A 223 -11.17 8.24 0.30
CA LEU A 223 -11.96 7.96 -0.90
C LEU A 223 -12.57 9.21 -1.51
N ARG A 224 -13.17 10.12 -0.73
CA ARG A 224 -13.73 11.36 -1.29
C ARG A 224 -12.63 12.27 -1.86
N ARG A 225 -11.51 12.40 -1.16
CA ARG A 225 -10.36 13.20 -1.62
C ARG A 225 -9.67 12.55 -2.83
N THR A 226 -9.52 11.23 -2.82
CA THR A 226 -8.97 10.42 -3.89
C THR A 226 -9.90 10.40 -5.09
N ARG A 227 -11.21 10.24 -4.92
CA ARG A 227 -12.23 10.37 -5.99
C ARG A 227 -12.23 11.77 -6.58
N LYS A 228 -12.17 12.82 -5.75
CA LYS A 228 -12.02 14.20 -6.22
C LYS A 228 -10.72 14.42 -7.01
N LEU A 229 -9.61 13.85 -6.54
CA LEU A 229 -8.31 13.88 -7.24
C LEU A 229 -8.33 13.06 -8.54
N LEU A 230 -9.07 11.95 -8.57
CA LEU A 230 -9.25 11.07 -9.72
C LEU A 230 -10.38 11.53 -10.67
N GLY A 231 -11.18 12.53 -10.27
CA GLY A 231 -12.30 13.06 -11.04
C GLY A 231 -13.57 12.19 -11.07
N VAL A 232 -13.84 11.41 -10.02
CA VAL A 232 -14.89 10.35 -10.01
C VAL A 232 -16.11 10.71 -9.13
N ASP A 233 -16.35 11.99 -8.83
CA ASP A 233 -17.38 12.45 -7.89
C ASP A 233 -18.80 12.61 -8.51
N HIS A 234 -19.15 11.87 -9.57
CA HIS A 234 -20.53 11.89 -10.11
C HIS A 234 -21.31 10.60 -9.85
N HIS A 235 -22.41 10.77 -9.09
CA HIS A 235 -23.49 9.81 -8.92
C HIS A 235 -24.29 9.69 -10.21
N SER A 236 -24.11 8.59 -10.93
CA SER A 236 -25.11 8.03 -11.86
C SER A 236 -24.61 6.65 -12.29
N GLY A 237 -25.41 5.62 -12.03
CA GLY A 237 -25.07 4.25 -12.42
C GLY A 237 -24.97 4.13 -13.94
N PHE A 238 -23.79 3.78 -14.45
CA PHE A 238 -23.59 3.00 -15.67
C PHE A 238 -22.09 2.63 -15.81
N PHE A 239 -21.86 1.62 -16.64
CA PHE A 239 -20.65 0.83 -16.88
C PHE A 239 -19.27 1.51 -16.80
N ILE A 240 -18.31 0.68 -16.38
CA ILE A 240 -16.86 0.89 -16.37
C ILE A 240 -16.36 1.24 -17.78
N THR A 241 -16.29 2.52 -18.13
CA THR A 241 -15.39 3.05 -19.17
C THR A 241 -15.27 4.59 -19.05
N SER A 242 -14.42 5.10 -18.16
CA SER A 242 -13.81 6.46 -18.34
C SER A 242 -12.77 6.81 -17.28
N MET A 243 -11.58 6.20 -17.35
CA MET A 243 -10.34 6.80 -16.83
C MET A 243 -9.49 7.20 -18.03
N LEU A 244 -9.79 8.34 -18.64
CA LEU A 244 -9.07 8.82 -19.83
C LEU A 244 -8.86 10.34 -19.93
N PRO A 245 -9.66 11.28 -19.38
CA PRO A 245 -9.49 12.69 -19.75
C PRO A 245 -8.20 13.37 -19.25
N SER A 246 -7.75 13.10 -18.02
CA SER A 246 -6.54 13.75 -17.45
C SER A 246 -5.23 13.21 -18.03
N LEU A 247 -5.23 11.94 -18.45
CA LEU A 247 -4.14 11.28 -19.17
C LEU A 247 -4.19 11.58 -20.68
N HIS A 248 -5.36 11.81 -21.29
CA HIS A 248 -5.46 12.18 -22.72
C HIS A 248 -4.84 13.55 -23.01
N HIS A 249 -5.05 14.52 -22.11
CA HIS A 249 -4.46 15.84 -22.25
C HIS A 249 -2.93 15.82 -22.08
N LEU A 250 -2.43 14.91 -21.23
CA LEU A 250 -1.01 14.63 -21.06
C LEU A 250 -0.45 13.90 -22.30
N LYS A 251 -1.19 12.93 -22.85
CA LYS A 251 -0.85 12.12 -24.05
C LYS A 251 -0.68 12.98 -25.31
N LYS A 252 -1.59 13.91 -25.59
CA LYS A 252 -1.48 14.83 -26.75
C LYS A 252 -0.26 15.77 -26.66
N ARG A 253 0.17 16.16 -25.46
CA ARG A 253 1.37 17.00 -25.25
C ARG A 253 2.68 16.22 -25.21
N LEU A 254 2.64 14.95 -24.80
CA LEU A 254 3.79 14.05 -24.81
C LEU A 254 4.22 13.68 -26.23
N MET A 255 3.33 13.65 -27.22
CA MET A 255 3.65 13.31 -28.62
C MET A 255 4.61 14.26 -29.37
N LYS A 256 5.11 15.35 -28.75
CA LYS A 256 5.83 16.43 -29.45
C LYS A 256 7.33 16.57 -29.14
N ILE A 257 7.96 15.69 -28.35
CA ILE A 257 9.37 15.88 -27.90
C ILE A 257 10.20 14.58 -27.88
N GLN A 258 11.35 14.52 -28.56
CA GLN A 258 12.28 13.36 -28.58
C GLN A 258 13.08 13.15 -27.25
N SER A 259 12.42 12.92 -26.11
CA SER A 259 13.12 12.43 -24.91
C SER A 259 12.26 11.44 -24.12
N GLU A 260 12.73 10.19 -24.02
CA GLU A 260 12.04 9.13 -23.28
C GLU A 260 12.15 9.39 -21.77
N VAL A 261 11.04 9.73 -21.14
CA VAL A 261 10.92 9.78 -19.68
C VAL A 261 10.38 8.44 -19.20
N ILE A 262 11.07 7.78 -18.27
CA ILE A 262 10.63 6.50 -17.69
C ILE A 262 10.19 6.74 -16.25
N LEU A 263 8.97 6.31 -15.92
CA LEU A 263 8.39 6.40 -14.58
C LEU A 263 8.20 4.99 -14.00
N PHE A 264 8.84 4.74 -12.87
CA PHE A 264 8.65 3.52 -12.08
C PHE A 264 7.76 3.80 -10.88
N MET A 265 6.70 2.99 -10.73
CA MET A 265 5.78 3.07 -9.60
C MET A 265 5.47 1.66 -9.11
N ILE A 266 5.75 1.41 -7.84
CA ILE A 266 5.20 0.27 -7.10
C ILE A 266 4.49 0.87 -5.88
N THR A 267 3.21 0.53 -5.73
CA THR A 267 2.44 0.77 -4.51
C THR A 267 1.99 -0.58 -3.99
N GLY A 268 2.36 -0.92 -2.76
CA GLY A 268 1.75 -2.05 -2.08
C GLY A 268 0.26 -1.76 -1.89
N CYS A 269 -0.60 -2.61 -2.45
CA CYS A 269 -2.02 -2.55 -2.14
C CYS A 269 -2.21 -3.14 -0.73
N TRP A 270 -2.81 -2.37 0.17
CA TRP A 270 -2.96 -2.71 1.58
C TRP A 270 -4.09 -3.72 1.86
N TYR A 271 -4.86 -4.12 0.84
CA TYR A 271 -5.98 -5.04 0.96
C TYR A 271 -5.68 -6.39 0.29
N PRO A 272 -5.86 -7.54 0.97
CA PRO A 272 -5.70 -8.88 0.39
C PRO A 272 -6.87 -9.32 -0.51
N PHE A 273 -7.69 -8.39 -1.01
CA PHE A 273 -8.90 -8.70 -1.78
C PHE A 273 -8.69 -8.48 -3.28
N LEU A 274 -7.96 -9.39 -3.93
CA LEU A 274 -8.05 -9.62 -5.36
C LEU A 274 -8.23 -11.13 -5.59
N ASP A 275 -9.42 -11.49 -6.09
CA ASP A 275 -9.79 -12.82 -6.55
C ASP A 275 -8.69 -13.39 -7.46
N LYS A 276 -8.27 -14.65 -7.21
CA LYS A 276 -7.27 -15.42 -7.99
C LYS A 276 -7.64 -15.57 -9.49
N ARG A 277 -8.77 -15.01 -9.95
CA ARG A 277 -9.26 -15.08 -11.33
C ARG A 277 -8.87 -13.95 -12.29
N SER A 278 -8.25 -12.84 -11.85
CA SER A 278 -7.69 -11.86 -12.81
C SER A 278 -6.18 -11.99 -12.93
N LYS A 279 -5.72 -12.92 -13.78
CA LYS A 279 -4.30 -13.06 -14.19
C LYS A 279 -3.87 -12.05 -15.25
N ASP A 280 -4.51 -10.89 -15.33
CA ASP A 280 -4.15 -9.90 -16.33
C ASP A 280 -3.20 -8.87 -15.73
N ALA A 281 -1.91 -9.08 -15.99
CA ALA A 281 -0.97 -7.98 -16.03
C ALA A 281 -1.49 -6.98 -17.07
N TYR A 282 -2.00 -5.83 -16.63
CA TYR A 282 -2.23 -4.69 -17.52
C TYR A 282 -0.87 -4.11 -17.95
N CYS A 283 -0.14 -4.85 -18.77
CA CYS A 283 0.78 -4.27 -19.74
C CYS A 283 -0.12 -3.68 -20.83
N MET A 284 -0.28 -2.36 -20.89
CA MET A 284 -0.98 -1.73 -22.01
C MET A 284 -0.26 -2.12 -23.32
N PRO A 285 -0.87 -2.89 -24.24
CA PRO A 285 -0.16 -3.44 -25.39
C PRO A 285 0.19 -2.41 -26.49
N HIS A 286 -0.03 -1.12 -26.25
CA HIS A 286 0.16 -0.07 -27.25
C HIS A 286 1.02 1.10 -26.75
N ILE A 287 2.19 0.80 -26.16
CA ILE A 287 3.19 1.82 -25.79
C ILE A 287 4.39 1.73 -26.74
N ARG A 288 4.42 2.62 -27.73
CA ARG A 288 5.63 3.18 -28.36
C ARG A 288 5.40 4.68 -28.62
N PRO A 289 6.44 5.53 -28.62
CA PRO A 289 7.57 5.60 -27.69
C PRO A 289 7.67 7.04 -27.15
N LEU A 290 7.44 7.28 -25.85
CA LEU A 290 7.68 8.63 -25.27
C LEU A 290 7.58 8.65 -23.74
N VAL A 291 6.70 7.84 -23.16
CA VAL A 291 6.69 7.54 -21.71
C VAL A 291 6.53 6.03 -21.54
N ARG A 292 7.57 5.36 -21.03
CA ARG A 292 7.45 3.98 -20.55
C ARG A 292 7.05 4.04 -19.09
N LEU A 293 5.80 3.67 -18.80
CA LEU A 293 5.36 3.38 -17.44
C LEU A 293 5.68 1.91 -17.18
N ALA A 294 6.54 1.64 -16.20
CA ALA A 294 6.74 0.29 -15.70
C ALA A 294 6.07 0.21 -14.32
N CYS A 295 4.92 -0.46 -14.29
CA CYS A 295 4.19 -0.75 -13.07
C CYS A 295 4.47 -2.21 -12.68
N GLY A 296 5.02 -2.40 -11.49
CA GLY A 296 5.10 -3.72 -10.88
C GLY A 296 3.96 -3.88 -9.89
N THR A 297 2.96 -4.71 -10.23
CA THR A 297 1.97 -5.19 -9.26
C THR A 297 2.43 -6.53 -8.70
N MET A 298 2.45 -6.68 -7.37
CA MET A 298 2.52 -8.01 -6.77
C MET A 298 1.14 -8.64 -6.84
N ALA A 299 1.05 -9.87 -7.37
CA ALA A 299 -0.11 -10.72 -7.18
C ALA A 299 -0.16 -11.17 -5.71
N CYS A 300 -1.35 -11.11 -5.10
CA CYS A 300 -1.64 -11.63 -3.77
C CYS A 300 -1.37 -13.15 -3.71
#